data_AF-A0A0Q7D1R2-F1
#
_entry.id   AF-A0A0Q7D1R2-F1
#
_cell.length_a   1.000
_cell.length_b   1.000
_cell.length_c   1.000
_cell.angle_alpha   90.00
_cell.angle_beta   90.00
_cell.angle_gamma   90.00
#
_symmetry.space_group_name_H-M   'P 1'
#
loop_
_entity.id
_entity.type
_entity.pdbx_description
1 polymer ?
#
loop_
_entity_poly.entity_id
_entity_poly.type
_entity_poly.pdbx_seq_one_letter_code
_entity_poly.pdbx_strand_id
1 'polypeptide(L)'
;MSYAAFLSFNNRAALARSVSAGCYTCLGSFTPADVRHWIHDDTTALCPICGADTVLPGVSDGATLQSARASQFEEAETVPAALSITPEWL
;
A
#
# COMPACT_ATOMS: atom_id res chain seq x y z
N MET A 1 1.03 -8.28 10.56
CA MET A 1 0.26 -7.32 9.73
C MET A 1 0.60 -5.93 10.21
N SER A 2 1.27 -5.13 9.37
CA SER A 2 1.72 -3.80 9.76
C SER A 2 0.55 -2.84 9.95
N TYR A 3 0.75 -1.80 10.76
CA TYR A 3 -0.25 -0.75 10.99
C TYR A 3 -0.68 -0.07 9.68
N ALA A 4 0.25 0.10 8.74
CA ALA A 4 -0.03 0.63 7.41
C ALA A 4 -0.95 -0.28 6.58
N ALA A 5 -0.78 -1.60 6.66
CA ALA A 5 -1.67 -2.56 6.00
C ALA A 5 -3.10 -2.48 6.56
N PHE A 6 -3.23 -2.31 7.88
CA PHE A 6 -4.55 -2.12 8.49
C PHE A 6 -5.22 -0.81 8.05
N LEU A 7 -4.47 0.30 7.99
CA LEU A 7 -5.02 1.61 7.63
C LEU A 7 -5.34 1.78 6.14
N SER A 8 -4.78 0.95 5.27
CA SER A 8 -5.05 1.00 3.82
C SER A 8 -6.23 0.14 3.38
N PHE A 9 -6.70 -0.77 4.23
CA PHE A 9 -7.85 -1.61 3.97
C PHE A 9 -9.15 -0.99 4.52
N ASN A 10 -10.26 -1.10 3.79
CA ASN A 10 -11.58 -0.55 4.17
C ASN A 10 -11.48 0.91 4.64
N ASN A 11 -10.69 1.70 3.91
CA ASN A 11 -10.21 3.02 4.32
C ASN A 11 -11.07 4.17 3.78
N ARG A 12 -12.16 3.90 3.05
CA ARG A 12 -13.00 4.93 2.41
C ARG A 12 -13.49 6.00 3.36
N ALA A 13 -13.99 5.61 4.53
CA ALA A 13 -14.48 6.55 5.53
C ALA A 13 -13.36 7.42 6.12
N ALA A 14 -12.16 6.86 6.30
CA ALA A 14 -11.00 7.59 6.79
C ALA A 14 -10.46 8.57 5.73
N LEU A 15 -10.42 8.15 4.47
CA LEU A 15 -10.07 9.01 3.33
C LEU A 15 -11.03 10.20 3.18
N ALA A 16 -12.34 9.96 3.33
CA ALA A 16 -13.35 11.01 3.27
C ALA A 16 -13.19 12.10 4.35
N ARG A 17 -12.50 11.80 5.45
CA ARG A 17 -12.21 12.75 6.54
C ARG A 17 -10.81 13.35 6.48
N SER A 18 -9.99 12.91 5.53
CA SER A 18 -8.61 13.35 5.39
C SER A 18 -8.49 14.45 4.34
N VAL A 19 -7.51 15.34 4.51
CA VAL A 19 -7.19 16.38 3.53
C VAL A 19 -6.13 15.93 2.52
N SER A 20 -5.39 14.87 2.85
CA SER A 20 -4.32 14.29 2.05
C SER A 20 -4.39 12.77 2.11
N ALA A 21 -3.77 12.13 1.13
CA ALA A 21 -3.51 10.69 1.12
C ALA A 21 -2.17 10.42 0.46
N GLY A 22 -1.60 9.24 0.75
CA GLY A 22 -0.32 8.83 0.21
C GLY A 22 -0.28 7.34 -0.05
N CYS A 23 0.47 6.94 -1.07
CA CYS A 23 0.63 5.54 -1.44
C CYS A 23 2.03 5.07 -1.04
N TYR A 24 2.11 4.10 -0.13
CA TYR A 24 3.41 3.57 0.27
C TYR A 24 4.01 2.59 -0.74
N THR A 25 3.37 2.30 -1.89
CA THR A 25 3.95 1.54 -3.02
C THR A 25 4.63 2.42 -4.09
N CYS A 26 4.16 3.65 -4.33
CA CYS A 26 4.85 4.58 -5.24
C CYS A 26 5.49 5.80 -4.55
N LEU A 27 5.28 5.96 -3.24
CA LEU A 27 5.66 7.13 -2.43
C LEU A 27 5.00 8.45 -2.87
N GLY A 28 4.00 8.38 -3.75
CA GLY A 28 3.25 9.54 -4.21
C GLY A 28 2.19 9.96 -3.19
N SER A 29 2.01 11.27 -3.05
CA SER A 29 0.90 11.88 -2.31
C SER A 29 -0.08 12.57 -3.27
N PHE A 30 -1.35 12.64 -2.86
CA PHE A 30 -2.46 13.14 -3.67
C PHE A 30 -3.62 13.55 -2.76
N THR A 31 -4.64 14.20 -3.31
CA THR A 31 -5.87 14.49 -2.56
C THR A 31 -6.76 13.26 -2.53
N PRO A 32 -7.48 12.95 -1.44
CA PRO A 32 -8.40 11.80 -1.42
C PRO A 32 -9.47 11.84 -2.52
N ALA A 33 -9.83 13.04 -3.01
CA ALA A 33 -10.77 13.24 -4.11
C ALA A 33 -10.23 12.73 -5.47
N ASP A 34 -8.93 12.53 -5.60
CA ASP A 34 -8.30 11.96 -6.81
C ASP A 34 -8.52 10.44 -6.92
N VAL A 35 -8.93 9.76 -5.84
CA VAL A 35 -9.23 8.33 -5.87
C VAL A 35 -10.50 8.07 -6.67
N ARG A 36 -10.35 7.45 -7.85
CA ARG A 36 -11.46 7.11 -8.76
C ARG A 36 -11.88 5.65 -8.71
N HIS A 37 -10.98 4.76 -8.31
CA HIS A 37 -11.19 3.32 -8.32
C HIS A 37 -11.10 2.75 -6.91
N TRP A 38 -12.02 1.86 -6.62
CA TRP A 38 -12.15 1.20 -5.33
C TRP A 38 -12.33 -0.30 -5.55
N ILE A 39 -11.88 -1.09 -4.57
CA ILE A 39 -12.04 -2.55 -4.54
C ILE A 39 -12.66 -2.96 -3.21
N HIS A 40 -12.94 -4.25 -3.05
CA HIS A 40 -13.56 -4.83 -1.86
C HIS A 40 -14.90 -4.14 -1.53
N ASP A 41 -15.85 -4.21 -2.46
CA ASP A 41 -17.18 -3.59 -2.35
C ASP A 41 -17.13 -2.07 -2.12
N ASP A 42 -16.29 -1.38 -2.91
CA ASP A 42 -16.07 0.06 -2.84
C ASP A 42 -15.57 0.57 -1.48
N THR A 43 -14.78 -0.23 -0.76
CA THR A 43 -14.28 0.15 0.58
C THR A 43 -12.78 0.46 0.65
N THR A 44 -11.97 -0.11 -0.26
CA THR A 44 -10.52 0.09 -0.29
C THR A 44 -10.12 0.88 -1.53
N ALA A 45 -9.42 1.99 -1.33
CA ALA A 45 -8.96 2.86 -2.40
C ALA A 45 -7.81 2.24 -3.22
N LEU A 46 -7.86 2.41 -4.53
CA LEU A 46 -6.68 2.25 -5.39
C LEU A 46 -5.97 3.59 -5.59
N CYS A 47 -4.65 3.57 -5.51
CA CYS A 47 -3.82 4.75 -5.75
C CYS A 47 -4.03 5.29 -7.17
N PRO A 48 -4.33 6.58 -7.35
CA PRO A 48 -4.54 7.17 -8.68
C PRO A 48 -3.26 7.28 -9.51
N ILE A 49 -2.08 7.09 -8.90
CA ILE A 49 -0.78 7.19 -9.57
C ILE A 49 -0.33 5.83 -10.10
N CYS A 50 -0.43 4.76 -9.28
CA CYS A 50 0.13 3.44 -9.63
C CYS A 50 -0.88 2.28 -9.57
N GLY A 51 -2.11 2.50 -9.10
CA GLY A 51 -3.14 1.47 -9.03
C GLY A 51 -3.04 0.50 -7.84
N ALA A 52 -2.02 0.60 -6.99
CA ALA A 52 -1.90 -0.24 -5.79
C ALA A 52 -2.96 0.15 -4.72
N ASP A 53 -3.39 -0.83 -3.92
CA ASP A 53 -4.35 -0.69 -2.82
C ASP A 53 -3.72 -0.20 -1.50
N THR A 54 -2.47 0.24 -1.54
CA THR A 54 -1.65 0.66 -0.40
C THR A 54 -1.82 2.15 -0.07
N VAL A 55 -3.06 2.64 0.03
CA VAL A 55 -3.37 4.07 0.23
C VAL A 55 -3.57 4.38 1.72
N LEU A 56 -2.79 5.32 2.26
CA LEU A 56 -2.92 5.79 3.65
C LEU A 56 -3.64 7.13 3.73
N PRO A 57 -4.74 7.23 4.50
CA PRO A 57 -5.39 8.51 4.78
C PRO A 57 -4.50 9.43 5.64
N GLY A 58 -4.46 10.72 5.32
CA GLY A 58 -3.78 11.76 6.11
C GLY A 58 -2.26 11.76 6.03
N VAL A 59 -1.66 10.87 5.25
CA VAL A 59 -0.20 10.78 5.07
C VAL A 59 0.18 11.43 3.74
N SER A 60 1.16 12.32 3.76
CA SER A 60 1.68 12.96 2.54
C SER A 60 3.19 13.18 2.55
N ASP A 61 3.84 12.94 3.70
CA ASP A 61 5.28 13.04 3.82
C ASP A 61 5.96 11.74 3.34
N GLY A 62 7.02 11.89 2.54
CA GLY A 62 7.72 10.76 1.95
C GLY A 62 8.39 9.86 2.98
N ALA A 63 8.83 10.40 4.13
CA ALA A 63 9.48 9.63 5.18
C ALA A 63 8.53 8.61 5.81
N THR A 64 7.32 9.02 6.19
CA THR A 64 6.29 8.12 6.73
C THR A 64 5.87 7.07 5.70
N LEU A 65 5.72 7.45 4.42
CA LEU A 65 5.43 6.48 3.36
C LEU A 65 6.55 5.46 3.17
N GLN A 66 7.81 5.90 3.26
CA GLN A 66 8.96 5.01 3.19
C GLN A 66 9.01 4.05 4.39
N SER A 67 8.74 4.54 5.61
CA SER A 67 8.63 3.70 6.80
C SER A 67 7.50 2.68 6.68
N ALA A 68 6.32 3.09 6.20
CA ALA A 68 5.18 2.20 5.96
C ALA A 68 5.52 1.09 4.94
N ARG A 69 6.25 1.41 3.87
CA ARG A 69 6.76 0.42 2.91
C ARG A 69 7.71 -0.57 3.56
N ALA A 70 8.67 -0.08 4.35
CA ALA A 70 9.64 -0.94 5.01
C ALA A 70 8.94 -1.97 5.92
N SER A 71 7.84 -1.59 6.57
CA SER A 71 7.05 -2.49 7.41
C SER A 71 6.20 -3.52 6.64
N GLN A 72 6.15 -3.51 5.31
CA GLN A 72 5.53 -4.61 4.55
C GLN A 72 6.39 -5.89 4.56
N PHE A 73 7.67 -5.75 4.85
CA PHE A 73 8.63 -6.83 4.95
C PHE A 73 9.08 -6.93 6.42
N GLU A 74 8.22 -7.47 7.28
CA GLU A 74 8.62 -7.80 8.66
C GLU A 74 9.64 -8.95 8.59
N GLU A 75 10.91 -8.54 8.62
CA GLU A 75 12.13 -9.33 8.51
C GLU A 75 12.24 -10.13 7.20
N ALA A 76 13.47 -10.36 6.76
CA ALA A 76 13.70 -11.37 5.75
C ALA A 76 13.18 -12.70 6.32
N GLU A 77 11.91 -13.04 6.03
CA GLU A 77 11.53 -14.44 5.97
C GLU A 77 12.61 -15.04 5.08
N THR A 78 13.47 -15.85 5.70
CA THR A 78 14.55 -16.49 5.00
C THR A 78 13.85 -17.33 3.97
N VAL A 79 13.75 -16.86 2.74
CA VAL A 79 13.21 -17.66 1.63
C VAL A 79 14.06 -18.91 1.69
N PRO A 80 13.51 -20.07 2.07
CA PRO A 80 14.32 -21.27 2.14
C PRO A 80 14.91 -21.42 0.74
N ALA A 81 16.20 -21.73 0.64
CA ALA A 81 16.88 -21.94 -0.64
C ALA A 81 16.15 -22.97 -1.55
N ALA A 82 15.18 -23.71 -1.00
CA ALA A 82 14.26 -24.61 -1.68
C ALA A 82 13.31 -23.95 -2.72
N LEU A 83 13.19 -22.63 -2.80
CA LEU A 83 12.48 -21.97 -3.92
C LEU A 83 13.41 -21.51 -5.06
N SER A 84 14.68 -21.93 -5.06
CA SER A 84 15.47 -21.95 -6.28
C SER A 84 14.95 -23.04 -7.23
N ILE A 85 13.84 -22.76 -7.89
CA ILE A 85 13.45 -23.49 -9.08
C ILE A 85 14.51 -23.14 -10.14
N THR A 86 15.58 -23.93 -10.20
CA THR A 86 16.39 -23.99 -11.42
C THR A 86 15.47 -24.51 -12.51
N PRO A 87 15.39 -23.87 -13.70
CA PRO A 87 14.68 -24.46 -14.81
C PRO A 87 15.38 -25.77 -15.18
N GLU A 88 14.77 -26.90 -14.83
CA GLU A 88 15.13 -28.22 -15.35
C GLU A 88 14.57 -28.37 -16.77
N TRP A 89 15.05 -27.52 -17.69
CA TRP A 89 14.92 -27.81 -19.11
C TRP A 89 16.08 -28.72 -19.51
N LEU A 90 15.90 -30.02 -19.25
CA LEU A 90 16.46 -31.11 -20.06
C LEU A 90 15.49 -31.43 -21.19
#